data_AF-A0A929BQ72-F1
#
_entry.id   AF-A0A929BQ72-F1
#
_cell.length_a   1.000
_cell.length_b   1.000
_cell.length_c   1.000
_cell.angle_alpha   90.00
_cell.angle_beta   90.00
_cell.angle_gamma   90.00
#
_symmetry.space_group_name_H-M   'P 1'
#
loop_
_entity.id
_entity.type
_entity.pdbx_description
1 polymer ?
#
loop_
_entity_poly.entity_id
_entity_poly.type
_entity_poly.pdbx_seq_one_letter_code
_entity_poly.pdbx_strand_id
1 'polypeptide(L)'
;MGKKVLKPRLLLSIILGSLIPALACNFPFSAPRSGSIDDLSQTLTAISPVVPVDQTPVPVGAEHQDLPPHGEVPAETGSAISLPKPATPGLDENGQWYTYLANPGDTLVAVAKRFAVDPDQISSSQPIPAEGLLLSGQELLIPNQISESRYAEILLPDSEVINSPSARDFQIHEYISDANGYLSTYEEMVNGSWLSGADIVRKVAQENSINPRILLALLEFRSGWVFGQMEQGSKLDHPIGFFVPEYKGLYYELVLTATHLGVGYYGWRSGDR
;
A
#
# COMPACT_ATOMS: atom_id res chain seq x y z
N MET A 1 -24.37 -48.35 -53.96
CA MET A 1 -24.00 -47.95 -52.59
C MET A 1 -22.96 -46.82 -52.66
N GLY A 2 -23.39 -45.56 -52.88
CA GLY A 2 -22.47 -44.44 -53.14
C GLY A 2 -21.98 -43.80 -51.84
N LYS A 3 -20.68 -43.96 -51.53
CA LYS A 3 -20.03 -43.31 -50.38
C LYS A 3 -19.95 -41.80 -50.65
N LYS A 4 -20.69 -40.99 -49.89
CA LYS A 4 -20.57 -39.52 -49.94
C LYS A 4 -19.24 -39.12 -49.33
N VAL A 5 -18.32 -38.64 -50.16
CA VAL A 5 -17.02 -38.10 -49.72
C VAL A 5 -17.25 -36.69 -49.15
N LEU A 6 -16.88 -36.50 -47.89
CA LEU A 6 -17.04 -35.25 -47.16
C LEU A 6 -16.04 -34.21 -47.69
N LYS A 7 -16.52 -33.02 -48.08
CA LYS A 7 -15.69 -31.97 -48.69
C LYS A 7 -14.64 -31.48 -47.68
N PRO A 8 -13.38 -31.26 -48.10
CA PRO A 8 -12.26 -30.92 -47.20
C PRO A 8 -12.46 -29.62 -46.41
N ARG A 9 -13.22 -28.66 -46.97
CA ARG A 9 -13.59 -27.42 -46.28
C ARG A 9 -14.55 -27.64 -45.10
N LEU A 10 -15.45 -28.62 -45.21
CA LEU A 10 -16.38 -28.97 -44.13
C LEU A 10 -15.66 -29.72 -42.99
N LEU A 11 -14.69 -30.57 -43.35
CA LEU A 11 -13.80 -31.24 -42.39
C LEU A 11 -12.95 -30.25 -41.59
N LEU A 12 -12.39 -29.23 -42.25
CA LEU A 12 -11.61 -28.20 -41.58
C LEU A 12 -12.46 -27.36 -40.59
N SER A 13 -13.71 -27.04 -40.96
CA SER A 13 -14.64 -26.32 -40.07
C SER A 13 -15.05 -27.14 -38.84
N ILE A 14 -15.21 -28.46 -38.99
CA ILE A 14 -15.53 -29.36 -37.87
C ILE A 14 -14.34 -29.48 -36.91
N ILE A 15 -13.11 -29.59 -37.45
CA ILE A 15 -11.89 -29.65 -36.64
C ILE A 15 -11.65 -28.34 -35.89
N LEU A 16 -11.84 -27.20 -36.56
CA LEU A 16 -11.66 -25.88 -35.94
C LEU A 16 -12.76 -25.58 -34.89
N GLY A 17 -13.98 -26.09 -35.12
CA GLY A 17 -15.10 -25.97 -34.17
C GLY A 17 -14.96 -26.82 -32.91
N SER A 18 -14.27 -27.97 -32.96
CA SER A 18 -14.06 -28.80 -31.76
C SER A 18 -12.80 -28.43 -30.96
N LEU A 19 -11.88 -27.64 -31.53
CA LEU A 19 -10.67 -27.21 -30.84
C LEU A 19 -10.92 -26.03 -29.88
N ILE A 20 -11.93 -25.19 -30.14
CA ILE A 20 -12.24 -24.00 -29.35
C ILE A 20 -12.78 -24.32 -27.93
N PRO A 21 -13.70 -25.28 -27.70
CA PRO A 21 -14.15 -25.62 -26.34
C PRO A 21 -13.11 -26.41 -25.53
N ALA A 22 -12.10 -27.01 -26.16
CA ALA A 22 -11.04 -27.75 -25.47
C ALA A 22 -10.02 -26.83 -24.77
N LEU A 23 -9.92 -25.54 -25.14
CA LEU A 23 -9.08 -24.56 -24.45
C LEU A 23 -9.79 -23.87 -23.27
N ALA A 24 -11.10 -24.04 -23.10
CA ALA A 24 -11.88 -23.33 -22.09
C ALA A 24 -11.94 -24.06 -20.72
N CYS A 25 -11.43 -25.29 -20.61
CA CYS A 25 -11.59 -26.13 -19.40
C CYS A 25 -10.30 -26.37 -18.60
N ASN A 26 -9.22 -25.61 -18.84
CA ASN A 26 -7.99 -25.71 -18.03
C ASN A 26 -7.55 -24.38 -17.41
N PHE A 27 -8.51 -23.56 -16.99
CA PHE A 27 -8.23 -22.44 -16.10
C PHE A 27 -8.33 -22.96 -14.66
N PRO A 28 -7.24 -22.95 -13.87
CA PRO A 28 -7.33 -23.29 -12.46
C PRO A 28 -8.14 -22.20 -11.76
N PHE A 29 -9.42 -22.47 -11.52
CA PHE A 29 -10.24 -21.68 -10.63
C PHE A 29 -9.77 -21.96 -9.21
N SER A 30 -8.80 -21.18 -8.73
CA SER A 30 -8.56 -21.11 -7.29
C SER A 30 -9.74 -20.34 -6.71
N ALA A 31 -10.59 -21.03 -5.96
CA ALA A 31 -11.57 -20.35 -5.11
C ALA A 31 -10.82 -19.32 -4.26
N PRO A 32 -11.32 -18.08 -4.11
CA PRO A 32 -10.71 -17.15 -3.18
C PRO A 32 -10.69 -17.81 -1.81
N ARG A 33 -9.49 -18.02 -1.25
CA ARG A 33 -9.37 -18.38 0.17
C ARG A 33 -10.05 -17.25 0.92
N SER A 34 -11.16 -17.58 1.58
CA SER A 34 -11.72 -16.73 2.62
C SER A 34 -10.71 -16.74 3.76
N GLY A 35 -9.71 -15.86 3.69
CA GLY A 35 -8.84 -15.60 4.83
C GLY A 35 -9.72 -15.05 5.94
N SER A 36 -9.93 -15.86 6.97
CA SER A 36 -10.60 -15.38 8.18
C SER A 36 -9.71 -14.31 8.83
N ILE A 37 -10.32 -13.34 9.52
CA ILE A 37 -9.60 -12.44 10.42
C ILE A 37 -8.76 -13.23 11.44
N ASP A 38 -9.14 -14.49 11.71
CA ASP A 38 -8.38 -15.42 12.54
C ASP A 38 -7.02 -15.81 11.95
N ASP A 39 -6.88 -15.91 10.62
CA ASP A 39 -5.60 -16.26 9.97
C ASP A 39 -4.58 -15.12 10.09
N LEU A 40 -5.06 -13.86 10.06
CA LEU A 40 -4.24 -12.68 10.32
C LEU A 40 -3.90 -12.55 11.82
N SER A 41 -4.83 -12.95 12.69
CA SER A 41 -4.63 -12.95 14.14
C SER A 41 -3.59 -13.98 14.57
N GLN A 42 -3.52 -15.14 13.92
CA GLN A 42 -2.49 -16.16 14.19
C GLN A 42 -1.07 -15.68 13.83
N THR A 43 -0.94 -14.84 12.80
CA THR A 43 0.36 -14.26 12.42
C THR A 43 0.79 -13.16 13.42
N LEU A 44 -0.15 -12.35 13.92
CA LEU A 44 0.11 -11.34 14.96
C LEU A 44 0.43 -11.97 16.33
N THR A 45 -0.19 -13.11 16.65
CA THR A 45 0.04 -13.81 17.93
C THR A 45 1.42 -14.48 17.97
N ALA A 46 1.99 -14.86 16.82
CA ALA A 46 3.34 -15.43 16.73
C ALA A 46 4.48 -14.41 16.98
N ILE A 47 4.18 -13.10 17.01
CA ILE A 47 5.17 -12.02 17.21
C ILE A 47 5.20 -11.52 18.66
N SER A 48 4.34 -12.02 19.55
CA SER A 48 4.39 -11.70 20.99
C SER A 48 5.15 -12.78 21.78
N PRO A 49 6.43 -12.58 22.15
CA PRO A 49 7.00 -13.36 23.22
C PRO A 49 6.39 -12.88 24.55
N VAL A 50 5.49 -13.66 25.13
CA VAL A 50 5.16 -13.55 26.55
C VAL A 50 6.36 -14.11 27.32
N VAL A 51 7.23 -13.23 27.79
CA VAL A 51 8.23 -13.58 28.80
C VAL A 51 7.55 -13.47 30.17
N PRO A 52 7.56 -14.51 31.02
CA PRO A 52 7.05 -14.40 32.39
C PRO A 52 7.92 -13.42 33.18
N VAL A 53 7.30 -12.38 33.75
CA VAL A 53 7.97 -11.47 34.68
C VAL A 53 8.19 -12.20 36.00
N ASP A 54 9.42 -12.64 36.23
CA ASP A 54 9.88 -13.03 37.57
C ASP A 54 10.18 -11.76 38.36
N GLN A 55 9.49 -11.59 39.49
CA GLN A 55 9.59 -10.40 40.34
C GLN A 55 10.87 -10.47 41.18
N THR A 56 11.95 -9.85 40.67
CA THR A 56 13.11 -9.52 41.49
C THR A 56 13.06 -8.02 41.83
N PRO A 57 13.24 -7.59 43.10
CA PRO A 57 13.02 -6.21 43.49
C PRO A 57 14.12 -5.28 42.93
N VAL A 58 13.66 -4.16 42.38
CA VAL A 58 14.47 -3.09 41.76
C VAL A 58 15.30 -2.37 42.81
N PRO A 59 16.64 -2.21 42.66
CA PRO A 59 17.37 -1.22 43.42
C PRO A 59 17.13 0.16 42.79
N VAL A 60 16.65 1.08 43.62
CA VAL A 60 16.52 2.51 43.33
C VAL A 60 17.90 3.10 43.07
N GLY A 61 18.07 3.75 41.91
CA GLY A 61 19.21 4.62 41.62
C GLY A 61 19.90 4.37 40.29
N ALA A 62 19.34 4.90 39.20
CA ALA A 62 20.10 5.28 38.01
C ALA A 62 19.36 6.43 37.32
N GLU A 63 20.07 7.54 37.18
CA GLU A 63 19.63 8.77 36.52
C GLU A 63 19.22 8.52 35.07
N HIS A 64 18.32 9.38 34.56
CA HIS A 64 18.02 9.52 33.14
C HIS A 64 19.34 9.66 32.37
N GLN A 65 19.72 8.63 31.61
CA GLN A 65 20.75 8.78 30.59
C GLN A 65 20.06 9.31 29.34
N ASP A 66 20.33 10.56 29.03
CA ASP A 66 20.01 11.18 27.75
C ASP A 66 20.53 10.30 26.60
N LEU A 67 19.65 10.05 25.63
CA LEU A 67 20.00 9.41 24.37
C LEU A 67 21.11 10.25 23.69
N PRO A 68 22.15 9.61 23.12
CA PRO A 68 23.17 10.35 22.36
C PRO A 68 22.54 11.04 21.15
N PRO A 69 23.00 12.26 20.79
CA PRO A 69 22.44 13.00 19.66
C PRO A 69 22.71 12.21 18.38
N HIS A 70 21.63 11.79 17.71
CA HIS A 70 21.71 11.46 16.29
C HIS A 70 22.22 12.70 15.55
N GLY A 71 23.19 12.47 14.67
CA GLY A 71 23.92 13.53 13.97
C GLY A 71 22.98 14.58 13.38
N GLU A 72 23.39 15.84 13.49
CA GLU A 72 22.73 16.96 12.86
C GLU A 72 22.51 16.64 11.38
N VAL A 73 21.25 16.49 11.00
CA VAL A 73 20.82 16.61 9.61
C VAL A 73 21.28 17.99 9.16
N PRO A 74 22.12 18.11 8.11
CA PRO A 74 22.42 19.41 7.55
C PRO A 74 21.08 20.03 7.12
N ALA A 75 20.69 21.11 7.79
CA ALA A 75 19.57 21.93 7.38
C ALA A 75 19.96 22.68 6.10
N GLU A 76 20.03 21.96 4.99
CA GLU A 76 20.06 22.58 3.68
C GLU A 76 18.72 23.29 3.48
N THR A 77 18.82 24.58 3.15
CA THR A 77 17.71 25.47 2.85
C THR A 77 17.11 25.10 1.50
N GLY A 78 16.60 23.88 1.36
CA GLY A 78 15.73 23.48 0.27
C GLY A 78 14.33 24.00 0.55
N SER A 79 13.67 24.59 -0.45
CA SER A 79 12.24 24.90 -0.39
C SER A 79 11.50 23.71 0.20
N ALA A 80 10.93 23.88 1.40
CA ALA A 80 10.07 22.88 2.00
C ALA A 80 8.99 22.55 0.96
N ILE A 81 9.03 21.32 0.44
CA ILE A 81 7.98 20.80 -0.43
C ILE A 81 6.71 20.86 0.42
N SER A 82 5.80 21.78 0.09
CA SER A 82 4.52 21.84 0.78
C SER A 82 3.75 20.58 0.40
N LEU A 83 3.77 19.58 1.29
CA LEU A 83 2.91 18.41 1.16
C LEU A 83 1.45 18.88 1.13
N PRO A 84 0.60 18.28 0.28
CA PRO A 84 -0.82 18.58 0.33
C PRO A 84 -1.32 18.23 1.74
N LYS A 85 -1.88 19.22 2.44
CA LYS A 85 -2.49 19.00 3.74
C LYS A 85 -3.68 18.07 3.55
N PRO A 86 -3.76 16.94 4.27
CA PRO A 86 -4.90 16.07 4.07
C PRO A 86 -6.19 16.70 4.64
N ALA A 87 -7.31 16.48 3.96
CA ALA A 87 -8.60 17.03 4.36
C ALA A 87 -9.24 16.15 5.44
N THR A 88 -9.07 16.50 6.72
CA THR A 88 -9.74 15.81 7.83
C THR A 88 -11.25 15.94 7.68
N PRO A 89 -12.05 14.86 7.69
CA PRO A 89 -13.48 14.97 7.87
C PRO A 89 -13.72 15.72 9.19
N GLY A 90 -14.26 16.92 9.12
CA GLY A 90 -14.46 17.75 10.31
C GLY A 90 -15.55 17.12 11.16
N LEU A 91 -15.24 16.74 12.40
CA LEU A 91 -16.29 16.43 13.37
C LEU A 91 -16.99 17.73 13.76
N ASP A 92 -18.31 17.67 13.90
CA ASP A 92 -19.07 18.77 14.50
C ASP A 92 -18.72 18.93 15.99
N GLU A 93 -19.13 20.05 16.57
CA GLU A 93 -18.84 20.42 17.96
C GLU A 93 -19.28 19.38 19.00
N ASN A 94 -20.25 18.52 18.65
CA ASN A 94 -20.81 17.46 19.51
C ASN A 94 -20.31 16.05 19.14
N GLY A 95 -19.45 15.92 18.13
CA GLY A 95 -18.93 14.65 17.62
C GLY A 95 -20.00 13.69 17.06
N GLN A 96 -21.17 14.19 16.69
CA GLN A 96 -22.30 13.42 16.17
C GLN A 96 -22.26 13.27 14.65
N TRP A 97 -21.61 14.19 13.93
CA TRP A 97 -21.57 14.21 12.48
C TRP A 97 -20.16 14.48 11.96
N TYR A 98 -19.80 13.80 10.87
CA TYR A 98 -18.65 14.14 10.04
C TYR A 98 -19.09 15.02 8.86
N THR A 99 -18.36 16.10 8.63
CA THR A 99 -18.37 16.85 7.38
C THR A 99 -17.29 16.28 6.47
N TYR A 100 -17.72 15.56 5.43
CA TYR A 100 -16.85 14.94 4.44
C TYR A 100 -16.95 15.67 3.09
N LEU A 101 -15.80 15.97 2.48
CA LEU A 101 -15.75 16.51 1.11
C LEU A 101 -15.50 15.37 0.14
N ALA A 102 -16.42 15.16 -0.80
CA ALA A 102 -16.32 14.10 -1.79
C ALA A 102 -15.05 14.25 -2.65
N ASN A 103 -14.25 13.19 -2.69
CA ASN A 103 -13.05 13.12 -3.52
C ASN A 103 -13.40 12.65 -4.95
N PRO A 104 -12.60 13.00 -5.96
CA PRO A 104 -12.77 12.47 -7.31
C PRO A 104 -12.88 10.95 -7.32
N GLY A 105 -13.94 10.43 -7.95
CA GLY A 105 -14.20 9.00 -8.03
C GLY A 105 -14.95 8.40 -6.82
N ASP A 106 -15.36 9.21 -5.83
CA ASP A 106 -16.26 8.73 -4.78
C ASP A 106 -17.64 8.37 -5.33
N THR A 107 -18.24 7.35 -4.71
CA THR A 107 -19.66 6.97 -4.89
C THR A 107 -20.34 6.98 -3.54
N LEU A 108 -21.66 7.18 -3.51
CA LEU A 108 -22.43 7.18 -2.27
C LEU A 108 -22.24 5.87 -1.48
N VAL A 109 -22.28 4.73 -2.19
CA VAL A 109 -22.12 3.39 -1.60
C VAL A 109 -20.75 3.21 -0.96
N ALA A 110 -19.66 3.62 -1.64
CA ALA A 110 -18.31 3.47 -1.10
C ALA A 110 -18.10 4.35 0.14
N VAL A 111 -18.59 5.60 0.10
CA VAL A 111 -18.50 6.51 1.25
C VAL A 111 -19.31 5.96 2.43
N ALA A 112 -20.56 5.52 2.20
CA ALA A 112 -21.40 4.94 3.25
C ALA A 112 -20.71 3.76 3.97
N LYS A 113 -20.11 2.85 3.19
CA LYS A 113 -19.32 1.73 3.75
C LYS A 113 -18.15 2.18 4.61
N ARG A 114 -17.35 3.17 4.16
CA ARG A 114 -16.18 3.68 4.93
C ARG A 114 -16.56 4.18 6.31
N PHE A 115 -17.73 4.80 6.41
CA PHE A 115 -18.25 5.36 7.66
C PHE A 115 -19.17 4.40 8.42
N ALA A 116 -19.34 3.16 7.93
CA ALA A 116 -20.24 2.15 8.48
C ALA A 116 -21.68 2.66 8.68
N VAL A 117 -22.20 3.39 7.69
CA VAL A 117 -23.59 3.91 7.67
C VAL A 117 -24.33 3.41 6.43
N ASP A 118 -25.65 3.52 6.46
CA ASP A 118 -26.47 3.30 5.27
C ASP A 118 -26.48 4.55 4.35
N PRO A 119 -26.55 4.38 3.01
CA PRO A 119 -26.56 5.50 2.05
C PRO A 119 -27.62 6.58 2.29
N ASP A 120 -28.78 6.19 2.82
CA ASP A 120 -29.91 7.07 3.13
C ASP A 120 -29.68 7.93 4.39
N GLN A 121 -28.69 7.56 5.22
CA GLN A 121 -28.29 8.33 6.39
C GLN A 121 -27.34 9.50 6.03
N ILE A 122 -26.78 9.50 4.82
CA ILE A 122 -25.90 10.56 4.33
C ILE A 122 -26.74 11.69 3.72
N SER A 123 -26.47 12.93 4.13
CA SER A 123 -27.17 14.11 3.61
C SER A 123 -26.19 15.13 3.02
N SER A 124 -26.69 16.00 2.14
CA SER A 124 -25.93 17.07 1.49
C SER A 124 -26.87 18.22 1.14
N SER A 125 -26.34 19.43 1.03
CA SER A 125 -27.08 20.60 0.53
C SER A 125 -27.41 20.48 -0.96
N GLN A 126 -26.61 19.72 -1.71
CA GLN A 126 -26.82 19.44 -3.12
C GLN A 126 -27.40 18.03 -3.31
N PRO A 127 -28.17 17.77 -4.38
CA PRO A 127 -28.68 16.44 -4.69
C PRO A 127 -27.55 15.40 -4.73
N ILE A 128 -27.77 14.25 -4.08
CA ILE A 128 -26.82 13.13 -4.07
C ILE A 128 -27.33 12.08 -5.08
N PRO A 129 -26.54 11.70 -6.10
CA PRO A 129 -26.92 10.62 -6.98
C PRO A 129 -26.88 9.28 -6.22
N ALA A 130 -27.96 8.50 -6.30
CA ALA A 130 -28.02 7.16 -5.69
C ALA A 130 -27.02 6.20 -6.36
N GLU A 131 -26.85 6.33 -7.69
CA GLU A 131 -25.88 5.59 -8.48
C GLU A 131 -24.91 6.52 -9.21
N GLY A 132 -23.64 6.10 -9.30
CA GLY A 132 -22.60 6.84 -10.02
C GLY A 132 -21.69 7.67 -9.11
N LEU A 133 -21.02 8.65 -9.71
CA LEU A 133 -19.98 9.45 -9.06
C LEU A 133 -20.59 10.66 -8.35
N LEU A 134 -20.08 10.94 -7.14
CA LEU A 134 -20.35 12.17 -6.43
C LEU A 134 -19.60 13.34 -7.09
N LEU A 135 -20.12 14.55 -6.93
CA LEU A 135 -19.44 15.75 -7.41
C LEU A 135 -18.20 16.00 -6.54
N SER A 136 -17.05 16.23 -7.17
CA SER A 136 -15.81 16.52 -6.45
C SER A 136 -15.99 17.79 -5.60
N GLY A 137 -15.62 17.70 -4.32
CA GLY A 137 -15.78 18.77 -3.33
C GLY A 137 -17.20 18.91 -2.77
N GLN A 138 -18.15 18.04 -3.13
CA GLN A 138 -19.48 18.05 -2.54
C GLN A 138 -19.40 17.72 -1.06
N GLU A 139 -19.98 18.60 -0.24
CA GLU A 139 -20.05 18.42 1.20
C GLU A 139 -21.15 17.42 1.57
N LEU A 140 -20.77 16.39 2.34
CA LEU A 140 -21.64 15.35 2.87
C LEU A 140 -21.61 15.42 4.40
N LEU A 141 -22.79 15.34 5.00
CA LEU A 141 -22.98 15.17 6.43
C LEU A 141 -23.25 13.69 6.69
N ILE A 142 -22.37 13.07 7.48
CA ILE A 142 -22.36 11.62 7.72
C ILE A 142 -22.49 11.38 9.23
N PRO A 143 -23.46 10.58 9.69
CA PRO A 143 -23.61 10.29 11.12
C PRO A 143 -22.38 9.55 11.66
N ASN A 144 -21.92 9.94 12.84
CA ASN A 144 -20.80 9.29 13.50
C ASN A 144 -21.25 8.00 14.20
N GLN A 145 -21.21 6.87 13.48
CA GLN A 145 -21.44 5.53 14.07
C GLN A 145 -20.15 4.84 14.51
N ILE A 146 -19.00 5.33 14.05
CA ILE A 146 -17.67 4.85 14.43
C ILE A 146 -17.18 5.71 15.59
N SER A 147 -17.62 5.32 16.79
CA SER A 147 -17.42 6.01 18.09
C SER A 147 -16.04 6.63 18.33
N GLU A 148 -14.99 6.11 17.71
CA GLU A 148 -13.68 6.74 17.67
C GLU A 148 -13.05 6.52 16.28
N SER A 149 -12.68 7.60 15.59
CA SER A 149 -11.67 7.49 14.54
C SER A 149 -10.38 7.02 15.21
N ARG A 150 -9.91 5.80 14.87
CA ARG A 150 -8.62 5.27 15.36
C ARG A 150 -7.43 6.13 14.96
N TYR A 151 -7.64 7.09 14.05
CA TYR A 151 -6.65 8.01 13.55
C TYR A 151 -7.17 9.43 13.77
N ALA A 152 -6.68 10.08 14.83
CA ALA A 152 -7.08 11.45 15.19
C ALA A 152 -6.61 12.50 14.16
N GLU A 153 -5.66 12.11 13.29
CA GLU A 153 -5.06 12.99 12.30
C GLU A 153 -4.82 12.19 11.01
N ILE A 154 -5.12 12.80 9.87
CA ILE A 154 -4.72 12.22 8.60
C ILE A 154 -3.21 12.39 8.46
N LEU A 155 -2.50 11.27 8.35
CA LEU A 155 -1.04 11.24 8.37
C LEU A 155 -0.43 11.56 6.99
N LEU A 156 -1.07 11.09 5.91
CA LEU A 156 -0.56 11.22 4.55
C LEU A 156 -1.72 11.52 3.59
N PRO A 157 -1.54 12.47 2.65
CA PRO A 157 -2.49 12.65 1.57
C PRO A 157 -2.39 11.49 0.57
N ASP A 158 -3.49 11.20 -0.11
CA ASP A 158 -3.58 10.11 -1.12
C ASP A 158 -2.46 10.19 -2.19
N SER A 159 -2.05 11.41 -2.56
CA SER A 159 -0.97 11.67 -3.52
C SER A 159 0.41 11.21 -3.05
N GLU A 160 0.63 11.07 -1.74
CA GLU A 160 1.87 10.53 -1.19
C GLU A 160 1.85 9.00 -1.06
N VAL A 161 0.69 8.36 -1.26
CA VAL A 161 0.58 6.89 -1.36
C VAL A 161 0.67 6.46 -2.82
N ILE A 162 -0.12 7.08 -3.70
CA ILE A 162 -0.19 6.75 -5.12
C ILE A 162 0.80 7.57 -5.94
N ASN A 163 1.40 6.96 -6.95
CA ASN A 163 2.30 7.65 -7.87
C ASN A 163 1.51 8.69 -8.68
N SER A 164 1.62 9.94 -8.26
CA SER A 164 0.81 11.06 -8.73
C SER A 164 1.71 12.22 -9.18
N PRO A 165 1.16 13.33 -9.71
CA PRO A 165 1.96 14.51 -10.03
C PRO A 165 2.83 15.03 -8.89
N SER A 166 2.55 14.72 -7.61
CA SER A 166 3.41 15.12 -6.48
C SER A 166 4.81 14.50 -6.52
N ALA A 167 4.97 13.36 -7.21
CA ALA A 167 6.25 12.70 -7.40
C ALA A 167 7.00 13.16 -8.68
N ARG A 168 6.39 14.03 -9.51
CA ARG A 168 6.93 14.39 -10.84
C ARG A 168 8.35 14.95 -10.77
N ASP A 169 8.61 15.82 -9.80
CA ASP A 169 9.89 16.51 -9.66
C ASP A 169 10.85 15.75 -8.74
N PHE A 170 10.47 14.57 -8.25
CA PHE A 170 11.31 13.77 -7.36
C PHE A 170 12.32 12.92 -8.16
N GLN A 171 13.58 13.36 -8.16
CA GLN A 171 14.69 12.67 -8.81
C GLN A 171 15.24 11.55 -7.92
N ILE A 172 14.75 10.33 -8.13
CA ILE A 172 15.09 9.14 -7.30
C ILE A 172 16.60 8.88 -7.27
N HIS A 173 17.29 8.97 -8.41
CA HIS A 173 18.74 8.71 -8.47
C HIS A 173 19.54 9.75 -7.68
N GLU A 174 19.22 11.04 -7.86
CA GLU A 174 19.89 12.13 -7.15
C GLU A 174 19.66 12.00 -5.65
N TYR A 175 18.41 11.81 -5.23
CA TYR A 175 18.07 11.64 -3.81
C TYR A 175 18.84 10.49 -3.14
N ILE A 176 18.91 9.32 -3.78
CA ILE A 176 19.61 8.15 -3.22
C ILE A 176 21.13 8.36 -3.25
N SER A 177 21.66 8.98 -4.31
CA SER A 177 23.08 9.32 -4.42
C SER A 177 23.50 10.31 -3.32
N ASP A 178 22.70 11.35 -3.09
CA ASP A 178 22.95 12.39 -2.09
C ASP A 178 22.81 11.85 -0.65
N ALA A 179 21.83 10.96 -0.43
CA ALA A 179 21.67 10.27 0.85
C ALA A 179 22.90 9.42 1.22
N ASN A 180 23.63 8.92 0.21
CA ASN A 180 24.91 8.22 0.35
C ASN A 180 24.89 7.07 1.39
N GLY A 181 23.73 6.44 1.59
CA GLY A 181 23.58 5.22 2.38
C GLY A 181 23.85 3.97 1.55
N TYR A 182 23.62 2.79 2.13
CA TYR A 182 23.86 1.50 1.48
C TYR A 182 23.17 1.35 0.12
N LEU A 183 21.92 1.82 0.02
CA LEU A 183 21.10 1.75 -1.19
C LEU A 183 21.78 2.40 -2.41
N SER A 184 22.61 3.42 -2.20
CA SER A 184 23.33 4.14 -3.27
C SER A 184 24.34 3.27 -4.00
N THR A 185 24.83 2.21 -3.34
CA THR A 185 25.80 1.25 -3.88
C THR A 185 25.20 -0.12 -4.17
N TYR A 186 23.91 -0.30 -3.85
CA TYR A 186 23.23 -1.57 -3.99
C TYR A 186 22.93 -1.88 -5.46
N GLU A 187 23.20 -3.12 -5.85
CA GLU A 187 22.82 -3.68 -7.15
C GLU A 187 22.20 -5.07 -6.97
N GLU A 188 21.21 -5.38 -7.80
CA GLU A 188 20.51 -6.66 -7.80
C GLU A 188 20.25 -7.11 -9.25
N MET A 189 20.34 -8.42 -9.50
CA MET A 189 19.93 -8.99 -10.79
C MET A 189 18.42 -9.27 -10.80
N VAL A 190 17.67 -8.45 -11.52
CA VAL A 190 16.21 -8.54 -11.64
C VAL A 190 15.84 -8.90 -13.08
N ASN A 191 15.12 -10.02 -13.27
CA ASN A 191 14.69 -10.51 -14.59
C ASN A 191 15.82 -10.57 -15.65
N GLY A 192 17.03 -10.95 -15.23
CA GLY A 192 18.20 -11.09 -16.10
C GLY A 192 18.93 -9.78 -16.42
N SER A 193 18.58 -8.67 -15.78
CA SER A 193 19.29 -7.39 -15.87
C SER A 193 19.79 -6.92 -14.51
N TRP A 194 21.00 -6.39 -14.45
CA TRP A 194 21.50 -5.73 -13.25
C TRP A 194 20.83 -4.36 -13.11
N LEU A 195 20.22 -4.11 -11.96
CA LEU A 195 19.58 -2.84 -11.62
C LEU A 195 20.22 -2.27 -10.36
N SER A 196 20.44 -0.95 -10.33
CA SER A 196 20.80 -0.23 -9.12
C SER A 196 19.62 -0.15 -8.15
N GLY A 197 19.88 0.12 -6.87
CA GLY A 197 18.83 0.37 -5.86
C GLY A 197 17.83 1.44 -6.31
N ALA A 198 18.32 2.51 -6.94
CA ALA A 198 17.48 3.57 -7.50
C ALA A 198 16.61 3.10 -8.68
N ASP A 199 17.15 2.26 -9.56
CA ASP A 199 16.38 1.70 -10.68
C ASP A 199 15.31 0.72 -10.20
N ILE A 200 15.60 -0.05 -9.15
CA ILE A 200 14.64 -0.93 -8.50
C ILE A 200 13.48 -0.12 -7.92
N VAL A 201 13.76 0.92 -7.12
CA VAL A 201 12.73 1.80 -6.55
C VAL A 201 11.87 2.41 -7.64
N ARG A 202 12.48 2.97 -8.70
CA ARG A 202 11.74 3.52 -9.85
C ARG A 202 10.84 2.47 -10.49
N LYS A 203 11.40 1.29 -10.77
CA LYS A 203 10.67 0.19 -11.42
C LYS A 203 9.44 -0.20 -10.60
N VAL A 204 9.60 -0.45 -9.30
CA VAL A 204 8.48 -0.83 -8.43
C VAL A 204 7.44 0.28 -8.34
N ALA A 205 7.86 1.54 -8.15
CA ALA A 205 6.97 2.70 -8.07
C ALA A 205 6.11 2.87 -9.33
N GLN A 206 6.72 2.69 -10.52
CA GLN A 206 6.03 2.80 -11.80
C GLN A 206 5.07 1.63 -12.03
N GLU A 207 5.52 0.39 -11.81
CA GLU A 207 4.72 -0.80 -12.10
C GLU A 207 3.54 -0.98 -11.15
N ASN A 208 3.65 -0.50 -9.92
CA ASN A 208 2.60 -0.62 -8.90
C ASN A 208 1.84 0.69 -8.66
N SER A 209 2.17 1.76 -9.39
CA SER A 209 1.58 3.08 -9.20
C SER A 209 1.64 3.57 -7.74
N ILE A 210 2.76 3.30 -7.06
CA ILE A 210 3.02 3.75 -5.68
C ILE A 210 4.05 4.87 -5.71
N ASN A 211 3.86 5.89 -4.89
CA ASN A 211 4.77 7.02 -4.82
C ASN A 211 6.17 6.55 -4.37
N PRO A 212 7.26 6.87 -5.10
CA PRO A 212 8.61 6.42 -4.75
C PRO A 212 9.07 6.93 -3.37
N ARG A 213 8.55 8.07 -2.90
CA ARG A 213 8.91 8.62 -1.59
C ARG A 213 8.45 7.73 -0.44
N ILE A 214 7.24 7.17 -0.50
CA ILE A 214 6.75 6.27 0.57
C ILE A 214 7.51 4.94 0.56
N LEU A 215 7.91 4.44 -0.61
CA LEU A 215 8.75 3.24 -0.71
C LEU A 215 10.12 3.48 -0.05
N LEU A 216 10.76 4.62 -0.33
CA LEU A 216 12.04 4.99 0.27
C LEU A 216 11.91 5.23 1.77
N ALA A 217 10.84 5.92 2.21
CA ALA A 217 10.59 6.17 3.63
C ALA A 217 10.39 4.86 4.41
N LEU A 218 9.62 3.90 3.86
CA LEU A 218 9.43 2.59 4.49
C LEU A 218 10.72 1.77 4.47
N LEU A 219 11.47 1.80 3.38
CA LEU A 219 12.78 1.14 3.31
C LEU A 219 13.72 1.68 4.39
N GLU A 220 13.85 3.01 4.49
CA GLU A 220 14.65 3.63 5.53
C GLU A 220 14.17 3.25 6.93
N PHE A 221 12.87 3.38 7.19
CA PHE A 221 12.30 3.04 8.50
C PHE A 221 12.55 1.58 8.92
N ARG A 222 12.58 0.65 7.96
CA ARG A 222 12.68 -0.79 8.22
C ARG A 222 14.10 -1.29 8.24
N SER A 223 14.98 -0.72 7.42
CA SER A 223 16.33 -1.25 7.19
C SER A 223 17.44 -0.24 7.37
N GLY A 224 17.15 1.06 7.38
CA GLY A 224 18.15 2.12 7.37
C GLY A 224 18.96 2.18 6.07
N TRP A 225 18.48 1.59 4.96
CA TRP A 225 19.31 1.48 3.75
C TRP A 225 19.49 2.80 2.99
N VAL A 226 18.61 3.78 3.19
CA VAL A 226 18.65 5.04 2.42
C VAL A 226 19.74 5.95 2.97
N PHE A 227 19.81 6.12 4.29
CA PHE A 227 20.79 7.01 4.95
C PHE A 227 21.87 6.27 5.72
N GLY A 228 21.62 5.04 6.15
CA GLY A 228 22.54 4.24 6.94
C GLY A 228 23.54 3.43 6.10
N GLN A 229 24.67 3.11 6.72
CA GLN A 229 25.63 2.13 6.21
C GLN A 229 25.36 0.76 6.84
N MET A 230 25.63 -0.31 6.10
CA MET A 230 25.34 -1.66 6.58
C MET A 230 26.39 -2.18 7.55
N GLU A 231 25.94 -2.63 8.72
CA GLU A 231 26.79 -3.37 9.65
C GLU A 231 27.08 -4.80 9.18
N GLN A 232 28.20 -5.36 9.62
CA GLN A 232 28.58 -6.73 9.30
C GLN A 232 27.57 -7.73 9.88
N GLY A 233 26.95 -8.54 9.01
CA GLY A 233 26.00 -9.59 9.42
C GLY A 233 24.52 -9.24 9.24
N SER A 234 24.20 -8.04 8.73
CA SER A 234 22.83 -7.64 8.40
C SER A 234 22.17 -8.59 7.38
N LYS A 235 20.89 -8.94 7.60
CA LYS A 235 20.13 -9.81 6.70
C LYS A 235 19.75 -9.06 5.41
N LEU A 236 20.58 -9.22 4.38
CA LEU A 236 20.40 -8.59 3.07
C LEU A 236 19.21 -9.11 2.26
N ASP A 237 18.78 -10.34 2.54
CA ASP A 237 17.73 -11.00 1.75
C ASP A 237 16.35 -10.36 1.93
N HIS A 238 16.10 -9.69 3.07
CA HIS A 238 14.77 -9.19 3.45
C HIS A 238 14.83 -7.80 4.10
N PRO A 239 15.17 -6.73 3.35
CA PRO A 239 15.30 -5.38 3.90
C PRO A 239 14.02 -4.85 4.58
N ILE A 240 12.83 -5.12 4.06
CA ILE A 240 11.58 -4.66 4.70
C ILE A 240 11.17 -5.62 5.83
N GLY A 241 11.50 -6.89 5.70
CA GLY A 241 11.32 -7.92 6.71
C GLY A 241 10.02 -8.70 6.53
N PHE A 242 9.61 -8.98 5.27
CA PHE A 242 8.52 -9.91 5.01
C PHE A 242 8.92 -11.37 5.20
N PHE A 243 10.22 -11.68 5.05
CA PHE A 243 10.79 -13.02 5.28
C PHE A 243 10.11 -14.15 4.49
N VAL A 244 9.63 -13.87 3.28
CA VAL A 244 9.03 -14.89 2.42
C VAL A 244 10.16 -15.64 1.69
N PRO A 245 10.33 -16.96 1.90
CA PRO A 245 11.55 -17.68 1.48
C PRO A 245 11.91 -17.56 -0.01
N GLU A 246 10.91 -17.50 -0.89
CA GLU A 246 11.07 -17.42 -2.34
C GLU A 246 11.23 -15.98 -2.87
N TYR A 247 10.98 -14.97 -2.04
CA TYR A 247 10.99 -13.56 -2.41
C TYR A 247 12.09 -12.83 -1.64
N LYS A 248 13.29 -12.86 -2.22
CA LYS A 248 14.50 -12.28 -1.62
C LYS A 248 15.02 -11.11 -2.43
N GLY A 249 15.70 -10.18 -1.77
CA GLY A 249 16.26 -8.99 -2.38
C GLY A 249 15.33 -7.78 -2.28
N LEU A 250 15.87 -6.62 -2.63
CA LEU A 250 15.16 -5.35 -2.53
C LEU A 250 13.96 -5.33 -3.45
N TYR A 251 14.11 -5.82 -4.68
CA TYR A 251 13.03 -5.77 -5.68
C TYR A 251 11.76 -6.45 -5.19
N TYR A 252 11.85 -7.69 -4.72
CA TYR A 252 10.67 -8.42 -4.29
C TYR A 252 10.06 -7.88 -2.98
N GLU A 253 10.89 -7.44 -2.03
CA GLU A 253 10.39 -6.84 -0.79
C GLU A 253 9.68 -5.50 -1.05
N LEU A 254 10.16 -4.69 -2.00
CA LEU A 254 9.45 -3.48 -2.43
C LEU A 254 8.17 -3.79 -3.21
N VAL A 255 8.14 -4.84 -4.04
CA VAL A 255 6.89 -5.29 -4.70
C VAL A 255 5.84 -5.72 -3.68
N LEU A 256 6.23 -6.48 -2.65
CA LEU A 256 5.33 -6.85 -1.56
C LEU A 256 4.85 -5.61 -0.80
N THR A 257 5.76 -4.68 -0.48
CA THR A 257 5.43 -3.40 0.15
C THR A 257 4.39 -2.63 -0.67
N ALA A 258 4.64 -2.45 -1.97
CA ALA A 258 3.75 -1.74 -2.87
C ALA A 258 2.38 -2.43 -3.00
N THR A 259 2.36 -3.77 -3.01
CA THR A 259 1.12 -4.56 -3.02
C THR A 259 0.31 -4.32 -1.76
N HIS A 260 0.92 -4.37 -0.59
CA HIS A 260 0.24 -4.12 0.68
C HIS A 260 -0.30 -2.69 0.78
N LEU A 261 0.49 -1.69 0.36
CA LEU A 261 0.05 -0.30 0.27
C LEU A 261 -1.16 -0.14 -0.66
N GLY A 262 -1.11 -0.75 -1.84
CA GLY A 262 -2.22 -0.76 -2.79
C GLY A 262 -3.48 -1.41 -2.22
N VAL A 263 -3.36 -2.59 -1.59
CA VAL A 263 -4.49 -3.28 -0.96
C VAL A 263 -5.15 -2.42 0.12
N GLY A 264 -4.35 -1.74 0.96
CA GLY A 264 -4.86 -0.82 1.97
C GLY A 264 -5.57 0.38 1.34
N TYR A 265 -4.90 1.08 0.43
CA TYR A 265 -5.43 2.28 -0.22
C TYR A 265 -6.71 2.00 -0.99
N TYR A 266 -6.71 1.00 -1.89
CA TYR A 266 -7.89 0.71 -2.72
C TYR A 266 -9.01 0.05 -1.92
N GLY A 267 -8.69 -0.74 -0.89
CA GLY A 267 -9.69 -1.26 0.04
C GLY A 267 -10.43 -0.15 0.79
N TRP A 268 -9.68 0.85 1.27
CA TRP A 268 -10.28 2.05 1.85
C TRP A 268 -11.11 2.83 0.82
N ARG A 269 -10.58 3.03 -0.41
CA ARG A 269 -11.31 3.72 -1.50
C ARG A 269 -12.61 3.02 -1.88
N SER A 270 -12.73 1.69 -1.80
CA SER A 270 -14.00 0.99 -2.06
C SER A 270 -14.90 0.87 -0.81
N GLY A 271 -14.35 1.14 0.38
CA GLY A 271 -15.01 0.94 1.66
C GLY A 271 -15.06 -0.53 2.10
N ASP A 272 -14.22 -1.40 1.53
CA ASP A 272 -14.19 -2.83 1.85
C ASP A 272 -13.15 -3.19 2.93
N ARG A 273 -12.32 -2.22 3.37
CA ARG A 273 -11.32 -2.38 4.45
C ARG A 273 -11.13 -1.10 5.26
#